data_AF-A0A2V8AKY3-F1
#
_entry.id   AF-A0A2V8AKY3-F1
#
_cell.length_a   1.000
_cell.length_b   1.000
_cell.length_c   1.000
_cell.angle_alpha   90.00
_cell.angle_beta   90.00
_cell.angle_gamma   90.00
#
_symmetry.space_group_name_H-M   'P 1'
#
loop_
_entity.id
_entity.type
_entity.pdbx_description
1 polymer ?
#
loop_
_entity_poly.entity_id
_entity_poly.type
_entity_poly.pdbx_seq_one_letter_code
_entity_poly.pdbx_strand_id
1 'polypeptide(L)'
;MDEVARFSGAGGENVSGRVARAPEKACFVSVRTAILDRVRHAQRTAKIPTATTVGAELARPSATARPGATQQGGAALSGPPARGPERPAPRQLVERFRAELAALGVETFVESSPDEVRARVNAIVGARSVLAWDARQLPYDVDRVLVGAARGSSPRDLQAAAQIGVTGCDAAIAETGSLVLLSGEGKPRTASLLPPIHLAIVSEADLRDTMDEFFRERAADIAGAACCTVVTGPSRTADIELTLTLGVHGPGQVIVIVGP
;
A
#
# COMPACT_ATOMS: atom_id res chain seq x y z
N MET A 1 -9.89 -58.07 14.43
CA MET A 1 -10.03 -59.06 15.52
C MET A 1 -8.64 -59.52 15.90
N ASP A 2 -8.51 -60.19 17.05
CA ASP A 2 -7.28 -60.62 17.71
C ASP A 2 -6.46 -59.41 18.24
N GLU A 3 -6.23 -59.25 19.55
CA GLU A 3 -5.40 -60.01 20.51
C GLU A 3 -3.87 -59.79 20.32
N VAL A 4 -3.02 -59.68 21.37
CA VAL A 4 -3.23 -59.66 22.84
C VAL A 4 -2.81 -58.27 23.41
N ALA A 5 -2.33 -57.95 24.64
CA ALA A 5 -1.88 -58.65 25.85
C ALA A 5 -2.05 -57.75 27.12
N ARG A 6 -1.54 -58.21 28.27
CA ARG A 6 -1.15 -57.40 29.46
C ARG A 6 0.17 -57.96 30.02
N PHE A 7 1.01 -57.15 30.65
CA PHE A 7 1.87 -57.43 31.84
C PHE A 7 2.58 -56.09 32.16
N SER A 8 2.42 -55.40 33.30
CA SER A 8 2.60 -55.72 34.73
C SER A 8 4.04 -55.44 35.23
N GLY A 9 4.12 -54.70 36.35
CA GLY A 9 5.36 -54.25 36.98
C GLY A 9 5.29 -52.79 37.46
N ALA A 10 5.68 -52.37 38.66
CA ALA A 10 5.65 -52.89 40.04
C ALA A 10 6.59 -51.99 40.89
N GLY A 11 6.15 -51.59 42.08
CA GLY A 11 7.01 -50.95 43.11
C GLY A 11 7.18 -49.42 43.00
N GLY A 12 7.33 -48.76 44.17
CA GLY A 12 7.65 -47.33 44.29
C GLY A 12 6.80 -46.58 45.32
N GLU A 13 7.09 -46.76 46.61
CA GLU A 13 6.44 -45.98 47.68
C GLU A 13 7.03 -44.57 47.87
N ASN A 14 6.25 -43.73 48.56
CA ASN A 14 6.47 -42.32 48.85
C ASN A 14 7.92 -41.91 49.22
N VAL A 15 8.41 -40.82 48.61
CA VAL A 15 9.40 -39.94 49.24
C VAL A 15 8.77 -38.55 49.42
N SER A 16 8.69 -38.10 50.67
CA SER A 16 8.06 -36.82 51.03
C SER A 16 9.00 -35.64 50.77
N GLY A 17 8.54 -34.66 50.00
CA GLY A 17 9.28 -33.41 49.71
C GLY A 17 8.36 -32.19 49.77
N ARG A 18 8.66 -31.24 50.66
CA ARG A 18 7.90 -29.98 50.78
C ARG A 18 8.14 -29.08 49.57
N VAL A 19 7.14 -28.95 48.70
CA VAL A 19 7.10 -27.86 47.70
C VAL A 19 6.53 -26.61 48.37
N ALA A 20 7.31 -25.52 48.40
CA ALA A 20 6.83 -24.24 48.92
C ALA A 20 5.79 -23.61 47.98
N ARG A 21 4.74 -23.00 48.54
CA ARG A 21 3.79 -22.20 47.74
C ARG A 21 4.49 -20.94 47.21
N ALA A 22 4.61 -20.85 45.90
CA ALA A 22 4.85 -19.57 45.22
C ALA A 22 3.60 -18.66 45.34
N PRO A 23 3.75 -17.32 45.34
CA PRO A 23 2.63 -16.40 45.43
C PRO A 23 1.74 -16.45 44.18
N GLU A 24 0.48 -16.01 44.34
CA GLU A 24 -0.51 -15.99 43.27
C GLU A 24 -0.05 -15.11 42.09
N LYS A 25 -0.20 -15.62 40.86
CA LYS A 25 0.14 -14.86 39.66
C LYS A 25 -0.87 -13.74 39.45
N ALA A 26 -0.42 -12.50 39.49
CA ALA A 26 -1.20 -11.35 39.05
C ALA A 26 -1.71 -11.59 37.61
N CYS A 27 -3.03 -11.49 37.41
CA CYS A 27 -3.65 -11.76 36.12
C CYS A 27 -3.37 -10.60 35.15
N PHE A 28 -2.26 -10.70 34.40
CA PHE A 28 -2.00 -9.84 33.26
C PHE A 28 -3.01 -10.14 32.14
N VAL A 29 -4.16 -9.47 32.19
CA VAL A 29 -5.11 -9.41 31.08
C VAL A 29 -4.36 -8.84 29.87
N SER A 30 -4.17 -9.68 28.84
CA SER A 30 -3.48 -9.27 27.62
C SER A 30 -4.14 -8.02 27.03
N VAL A 31 -3.34 -7.09 26.50
CA VAL A 31 -3.81 -5.89 25.80
C VAL A 31 -4.81 -6.26 24.69
N ARG A 32 -4.61 -7.42 24.03
CA ARG A 32 -5.53 -8.00 23.06
C ARG A 32 -6.93 -8.23 23.64
N THR A 33 -7.03 -8.81 24.83
CA THR A 33 -8.32 -9.09 25.51
C THR A 33 -9.02 -7.79 25.90
N ALA A 34 -8.29 -6.84 26.49
CA ALA A 34 -8.84 -5.54 26.89
C ALA A 34 -9.35 -4.71 25.69
N ILE A 35 -8.76 -4.86 24.51
CA ILE A 35 -9.26 -4.27 23.26
C ILE A 35 -10.51 -5.00 22.76
N LEU A 36 -10.47 -6.34 22.69
CA LEU A 36 -11.58 -7.15 22.18
C LEU A 36 -12.86 -6.97 22.98
N ASP A 37 -12.77 -6.84 24.31
CA ASP A 37 -13.97 -6.66 25.14
C ASP A 37 -14.55 -5.23 25.04
N ARG A 38 -13.73 -4.21 24.74
CA ARG A 38 -14.23 -2.87 24.36
C ARG A 38 -14.99 -2.90 23.04
N VAL A 39 -14.46 -3.60 22.03
CA VAL A 39 -15.13 -3.77 20.73
C VAL A 39 -16.46 -4.51 20.90
N ARG A 40 -16.46 -5.63 21.62
CA ARG A 40 -17.66 -6.42 21.93
C ARG A 40 -18.71 -5.65 22.73
N HIS A 41 -18.29 -4.73 23.61
CA HIS A 41 -19.21 -3.85 24.33
C HIS A 41 -19.84 -2.83 23.38
N ALA A 42 -19.03 -2.08 22.62
CA ALA A 42 -19.51 -1.05 21.69
C ALA A 42 -20.43 -1.62 20.60
N GLN A 43 -20.15 -2.82 20.09
CA GLN A 43 -21.01 -3.53 19.13
C GLN A 43 -22.38 -3.92 19.69
N ARG A 44 -22.53 -4.11 21.01
CA ARG A 44 -23.82 -4.43 21.64
C ARG A 44 -24.63 -3.21 22.06
N THR A 45 -23.98 -2.08 22.32
CA THR A 45 -24.62 -0.87 22.86
C THR A 45 -24.74 0.27 21.86
N ALA A 46 -24.14 0.13 20.67
CA ALA A 46 -24.03 1.17 19.64
C ALA A 46 -23.43 2.49 20.15
N LYS A 47 -22.66 2.46 21.25
CA LYS A 47 -21.98 3.61 21.85
C LYS A 47 -20.55 3.25 22.22
N ILE A 48 -19.62 4.11 21.82
CA ILE A 48 -18.22 4.06 22.26
C ILE A 48 -18.13 4.82 23.59
N PRO A 49 -17.65 4.20 24.69
CA PRO A 49 -17.47 4.91 25.96
C PRO A 49 -16.34 5.93 25.86
N THR A 50 -16.67 7.22 25.99
CA THR A 50 -15.69 8.29 26.20
C THR A 50 -15.00 8.11 27.55
N ALA A 51 -13.67 8.28 27.61
CA ALA A 51 -12.92 8.15 28.85
C ALA A 51 -13.32 9.25 29.86
N THR A 52 -13.71 8.84 31.07
CA THR A 52 -14.09 9.77 32.14
C THR A 52 -12.88 10.53 32.67
N THR A 53 -12.95 11.86 32.66
CA THR A 53 -11.96 12.75 33.25
C THR A 53 -11.81 12.51 34.75
N VAL A 54 -10.60 12.22 35.21
CA VAL A 54 -10.20 12.48 36.60
C VAL A 54 -9.47 13.82 36.61
N GLY A 55 -10.16 14.86 37.09
CA GLY A 55 -9.62 16.22 37.13
C GLY A 55 -8.76 16.44 38.38
N ALA A 56 -7.54 16.94 38.19
CA ALA A 56 -6.74 17.57 39.24
C ALA A 56 -6.20 18.89 38.69
N GLU A 57 -6.55 19.98 39.37
CA GLU A 57 -6.22 21.36 39.01
C GLU A 57 -4.72 21.63 39.17
N LEU A 58 -4.11 22.32 38.19
CA LEU A 58 -2.79 22.94 38.35
C LEU A 58 -2.66 24.14 37.39
N ALA A 59 -2.31 25.30 37.94
CA ALA A 59 -2.30 26.58 37.23
C ALA A 59 -1.18 26.68 36.18
N ARG A 60 -1.35 27.56 35.19
CA ARG A 60 -0.32 27.93 34.22
C ARG A 60 0.90 28.55 34.93
N PRO A 61 2.11 27.98 34.84
CA PRO A 61 3.32 28.66 35.28
C PRO A 61 3.71 29.71 34.23
N SER A 62 3.91 30.95 34.68
CA SER A 62 4.56 32.00 33.86
C SER A 62 6.01 31.62 33.53
N ALA A 63 6.54 32.17 32.44
CA ALA A 63 7.91 31.90 32.01
C ALA A 63 8.95 32.35 33.05
N THR A 64 9.66 31.39 33.64
CA THR A 64 10.88 31.60 34.43
C THR A 64 11.98 30.67 33.91
N ALA A 65 13.22 31.17 33.83
CA ALA A 65 14.33 30.44 33.23
C ALA A 65 14.76 29.26 34.13
N ARG A 66 14.97 28.08 33.53
CA ARG A 66 15.56 26.93 34.23
C ARG A 66 17.10 27.03 34.23
N PRO A 67 17.76 26.99 35.39
CA PRO A 67 19.22 26.89 35.45
C PRO A 67 19.70 25.46 35.17
N GLY A 68 20.90 25.36 34.57
CA GLY A 68 21.80 24.21 34.70
C GLY A 68 21.25 22.80 34.41
N ALA A 69 21.05 22.46 33.13
CA ALA A 69 21.00 21.07 32.70
C ALA A 69 22.32 20.71 31.99
N THR A 70 23.07 19.75 32.54
CA THR A 70 24.38 19.33 32.01
C THR A 70 24.23 18.71 30.62
N GLN A 71 25.01 19.17 29.64
CA GLN A 71 25.04 18.56 28.31
C GLN A 71 25.70 17.17 28.38
N GLN A 72 24.91 16.11 28.36
CA GLN A 72 25.39 14.81 27.88
C GLN A 72 25.33 14.84 26.35
N GLY A 73 26.47 14.62 25.70
CA GLY A 73 26.59 14.74 24.25
C GLY A 73 25.79 13.68 23.52
N GLY A 74 24.67 14.08 22.91
CA GLY A 74 24.03 13.27 21.88
C GLY A 74 24.99 13.13 20.69
N ALA A 75 25.29 11.90 20.27
CA ALA A 75 26.13 11.66 19.11
C ALA A 75 25.49 12.32 17.88
N ALA A 76 26.22 13.21 17.22
CA ALA A 76 25.75 13.84 15.99
C ALA A 76 25.50 12.76 14.93
N LEU A 77 24.31 12.79 14.30
CA LEU A 77 24.03 11.94 13.15
C LEU A 77 25.06 12.26 12.07
N SER A 78 25.84 11.24 11.70
CA SER A 78 27.19 11.43 11.17
C SER A 78 27.20 11.77 9.67
N GLY A 79 26.92 13.03 9.36
CA GLY A 79 26.92 13.58 8.00
C GLY A 79 25.70 13.17 7.17
N PRO A 80 25.62 13.62 5.91
CA PRO A 80 24.78 12.95 4.93
C PRO A 80 25.28 11.50 4.75
N PRO A 81 24.39 10.52 4.50
CA PRO A 81 24.83 9.17 4.18
C PRO A 81 25.78 9.22 2.97
N ALA A 82 26.74 8.29 2.93
CA ALA A 82 27.60 8.12 1.76
C ALA A 82 26.72 7.99 0.51
N ARG A 83 27.15 8.57 -0.62
CA ARG A 83 26.44 8.44 -1.91
C ARG A 83 26.08 6.96 -2.10
N GLY A 84 24.78 6.69 -2.28
CA GLY A 84 24.30 5.37 -2.63
C GLY A 84 24.92 4.89 -3.95
N PRO A 85 24.65 3.64 -4.36
CA PRO A 85 25.03 3.18 -5.69
C PRO A 85 24.58 4.21 -6.74
N GLU A 86 25.44 4.47 -7.72
CA GLU A 86 25.17 5.41 -8.80
C GLU A 86 23.87 5.00 -9.50
N ARG A 87 22.95 5.97 -9.69
CA ARG A 87 21.58 5.69 -10.19
C ARG A 87 21.70 4.86 -11.48
N PRO A 88 21.08 3.65 -11.54
CA PRO A 88 21.20 2.79 -12.70
C PRO A 88 20.82 3.52 -14.00
N ALA A 89 21.49 3.16 -15.10
CA ALA A 89 21.18 3.74 -16.40
C ALA A 89 19.69 3.52 -16.75
N PRO A 90 19.02 4.42 -17.48
CA PRO A 90 17.57 4.32 -17.72
C PRO A 90 17.10 2.94 -18.19
N ARG A 91 17.83 2.33 -19.12
CA ARG A 91 17.58 0.96 -19.59
C ARG A 91 17.64 -0.11 -18.49
N GLN A 92 18.52 0.04 -17.49
CA GLN A 92 18.58 -0.86 -16.33
C GLN A 92 17.36 -0.68 -15.42
N LEU A 93 16.86 0.55 -15.26
CA LEU A 93 15.61 0.82 -14.54
C LEU A 93 14.41 0.21 -15.26
N VAL A 94 14.33 0.32 -16.59
CA VAL A 94 13.27 -0.31 -17.41
C VAL A 94 13.25 -1.82 -17.23
N GLU A 95 14.39 -2.50 -17.39
CA GLU A 95 14.45 -3.97 -17.29
C GLU A 95 14.23 -4.45 -15.84
N ARG A 96 14.69 -3.70 -14.82
CA ARG A 96 14.40 -3.99 -13.40
C ARG A 96 12.90 -3.85 -13.10
N PHE A 97 12.29 -2.72 -13.47
CA PHE A 97 10.86 -2.46 -13.30
C PHE A 97 10.01 -3.54 -14.00
N ARG A 98 10.37 -3.89 -15.24
CA ARG A 98 9.72 -4.96 -16.02
C ARG A 98 9.85 -6.34 -15.37
N ALA A 99 10.98 -6.65 -14.73
CA ALA A 99 11.17 -7.91 -14.02
C ALA A 99 10.27 -8.01 -12.78
N GLU A 100 10.18 -6.95 -11.97
CA GLU A 100 9.28 -6.90 -10.81
C GLU A 100 7.81 -6.93 -11.24
N LEU A 101 7.43 -6.20 -12.30
CA LEU A 101 6.08 -6.27 -12.87
C LEU A 101 5.72 -7.69 -13.35
N ALA A 102 6.65 -8.40 -13.99
CA ALA A 102 6.44 -9.79 -14.38
C ALA A 102 6.28 -10.72 -13.16
N ALA A 103 7.05 -10.52 -12.08
CA ALA A 103 6.90 -11.27 -10.83
C ALA A 103 5.56 -10.99 -10.12
N LEU A 104 4.99 -9.80 -10.31
CA LEU A 104 3.65 -9.43 -9.84
C LEU A 104 2.50 -9.96 -10.72
N GLY A 105 2.81 -10.50 -11.90
CA GLY A 105 1.82 -10.95 -12.89
C GLY A 105 1.20 -9.82 -13.72
N VAL A 106 1.93 -8.71 -13.91
CA VAL A 106 1.50 -7.55 -14.70
C VAL A 106 1.94 -7.68 -16.15
N GLU A 107 0.98 -7.57 -17.07
CA GLU A 107 1.26 -7.52 -18.50
C GLU A 107 1.97 -6.21 -18.85
N THR A 108 3.17 -6.29 -19.43
CA THR A 108 4.06 -5.12 -19.59
C THR A 108 4.56 -5.01 -21.03
N PHE A 109 4.32 -3.86 -21.63
CA PHE A 109 4.82 -3.46 -22.95
C PHE A 109 5.88 -2.37 -22.81
N VAL A 110 6.88 -2.38 -23.70
CA VAL A 110 7.89 -1.32 -23.83
C VAL A 110 7.92 -0.94 -25.30
N GLU A 111 7.58 0.30 -25.61
CA GLU A 111 7.40 0.81 -26.97
C GLU A 111 8.44 1.91 -27.25
N SER A 112 8.99 1.97 -28.46
CA SER A 112 10.14 2.83 -28.77
C SER A 112 9.75 4.26 -29.19
N SER A 113 8.45 4.52 -29.35
CA SER A 113 7.94 5.80 -29.86
C SER A 113 6.54 6.14 -29.31
N PRO A 114 6.18 7.45 -29.27
CA PRO A 114 4.82 7.89 -28.91
C PRO A 114 3.71 7.29 -29.79
N ASP A 115 3.99 7.00 -31.06
CA ASP A 115 3.03 6.38 -31.98
C ASP A 115 2.80 4.90 -31.69
N GLU A 116 3.84 4.15 -31.33
CA GLU A 116 3.70 2.77 -30.87
C GLU A 116 2.95 2.70 -29.54
N VAL A 117 3.19 3.62 -28.60
CA VAL A 117 2.38 3.74 -27.37
C VAL A 117 0.91 3.99 -27.71
N ARG A 118 0.60 4.94 -28.61
CA ARG A 118 -0.78 5.20 -29.06
C ARG A 118 -1.42 3.97 -29.73
N ALA A 119 -0.69 3.27 -30.58
CA ALA A 119 -1.16 2.05 -31.22
C ALA A 119 -1.41 0.92 -30.21
N ARG A 120 -0.53 0.77 -29.22
CA ARG A 120 -0.66 -0.20 -28.12
C ARG A 120 -1.87 0.10 -27.24
N VAL A 121 -2.07 1.36 -26.83
CA VAL A 121 -3.28 1.78 -26.09
C VAL A 121 -4.54 1.49 -26.91
N ASN A 122 -4.57 1.85 -28.19
CA ASN A 122 -5.73 1.61 -29.06
C ASN A 122 -6.06 0.11 -29.18
N ALA A 123 -5.04 -0.76 -29.31
CA ALA A 123 -5.24 -2.21 -29.33
C ALA A 123 -5.71 -2.77 -27.97
N ILE A 124 -5.15 -2.28 -26.86
CA ILE A 124 -5.51 -2.71 -25.50
C ILE A 124 -6.88 -2.17 -25.08
N VAL A 125 -7.38 -1.10 -25.69
CA VAL A 125 -8.74 -0.57 -25.47
C VAL A 125 -9.76 -1.22 -26.41
N GLY A 126 -9.54 -1.14 -27.73
CA GLY A 126 -10.52 -1.59 -28.73
C GLY A 126 -11.88 -0.89 -28.55
N ALA A 127 -12.97 -1.67 -28.46
CA ALA A 127 -14.33 -1.15 -28.32
C ALA A 127 -14.88 -1.15 -26.87
N ARG A 128 -14.01 -1.24 -25.85
CA ARG A 128 -14.40 -1.29 -24.43
C ARG A 128 -14.68 0.11 -23.87
N SER A 129 -15.54 0.20 -22.85
CA SER A 129 -15.78 1.45 -22.14
C SER A 129 -14.56 1.86 -21.30
N VAL A 130 -14.16 3.13 -21.40
CA VAL A 130 -12.97 3.67 -20.73
C VAL A 130 -13.34 4.76 -19.73
N LEU A 131 -12.69 4.73 -18.56
CA LEU A 131 -12.57 5.83 -17.63
C LEU A 131 -11.10 6.28 -17.59
N ALA A 132 -10.82 7.50 -18.03
CA ALA A 132 -9.46 8.03 -18.13
C ALA A 132 -9.23 9.22 -17.18
N TRP A 133 -7.96 9.48 -16.88
CA TRP A 133 -7.50 10.83 -16.51
C TRP A 133 -7.72 11.81 -17.66
N ASP A 134 -7.73 13.11 -17.38
CA ASP A 134 -7.86 14.15 -18.40
C ASP A 134 -6.65 14.17 -19.35
N ALA A 135 -6.85 14.56 -20.61
CA ALA A 135 -5.82 14.52 -21.67
C ALA A 135 -4.45 15.09 -21.25
N ARG A 136 -4.45 16.23 -20.52
CA ARG A 136 -3.24 16.91 -20.02
C ARG A 136 -2.43 16.12 -18.96
N GLN A 137 -3.01 15.06 -18.41
CA GLN A 137 -2.44 14.19 -17.38
C GLN A 137 -2.00 12.83 -17.94
N LEU A 138 -2.12 12.63 -19.25
CA LEU A 138 -1.74 11.41 -19.96
C LEU A 138 -0.57 11.72 -20.91
N PRO A 139 0.52 10.94 -20.89
CA PRO A 139 1.65 11.16 -21.80
C PRO A 139 1.31 10.73 -23.24
N TYR A 140 2.18 11.08 -24.19
CA TYR A 140 2.15 10.63 -25.59
C TYR A 140 0.85 10.91 -26.38
N ASP A 141 0.06 11.92 -26.01
CA ASP A 141 -1.18 12.27 -26.70
C ASP A 141 -2.17 11.10 -26.85
N VAL A 142 -2.12 10.10 -25.95
CA VAL A 142 -2.96 8.89 -26.03
C VAL A 142 -4.45 9.20 -25.98
N ASP A 143 -4.83 10.37 -25.47
CA ASP A 143 -6.20 10.87 -25.51
C ASP A 143 -6.84 10.82 -26.91
N ARG A 144 -6.02 10.99 -27.96
CA ARG A 144 -6.42 10.89 -29.37
C ARG A 144 -7.02 9.53 -29.75
N VAL A 145 -6.71 8.46 -29.00
CA VAL A 145 -7.28 7.10 -29.17
C VAL A 145 -8.28 6.72 -28.08
N LEU A 146 -8.57 7.61 -27.12
CA LEU A 146 -9.53 7.42 -26.03
C LEU A 146 -10.85 8.15 -26.31
N VAL A 147 -11.32 8.09 -27.56
CA VAL A 147 -12.51 8.80 -28.04
C VAL A 147 -13.75 8.34 -27.26
N GLY A 148 -14.43 9.28 -26.61
CA GLY A 148 -15.61 9.01 -25.79
C GLY A 148 -15.32 8.47 -24.38
N ALA A 149 -14.04 8.37 -23.96
CA ALA A 149 -13.69 7.94 -22.61
C ALA A 149 -14.26 8.89 -21.53
N ALA A 150 -14.93 8.30 -20.55
CA ALA A 150 -15.41 9.00 -19.35
C ALA A 150 -14.23 9.58 -18.55
N ARG A 151 -14.48 10.65 -17.81
CA ARG A 151 -13.49 11.38 -16.99
C ARG A 151 -14.00 11.57 -15.57
N GLY A 152 -13.19 12.20 -14.71
CA GLY A 152 -13.58 12.49 -13.32
C GLY A 152 -14.87 13.31 -13.17
N SER A 153 -15.19 14.12 -14.18
CA SER A 153 -16.40 14.95 -14.30
C SER A 153 -17.63 14.22 -14.88
N SER A 154 -17.47 13.03 -15.46
CA SER A 154 -18.58 12.26 -16.05
C SER A 154 -19.53 11.71 -14.97
N PRO A 155 -20.81 11.45 -15.31
CA PRO A 155 -21.76 10.77 -14.43
C PRO A 155 -21.19 9.51 -13.74
N ARG A 156 -21.52 9.33 -12.45
CA ARG A 156 -21.00 8.23 -11.61
C ARG A 156 -21.20 6.86 -12.24
N ASP A 157 -22.36 6.64 -12.84
CA ASP A 157 -22.72 5.34 -13.44
C ASP A 157 -21.88 5.02 -14.68
N LEU A 158 -21.48 6.05 -15.46
CA LEU A 158 -20.54 5.89 -16.58
C LEU A 158 -19.10 5.65 -16.09
N GLN A 159 -18.70 6.22 -14.95
CA GLN A 159 -17.42 5.89 -14.31
C GLN A 159 -17.40 4.46 -13.76
N ALA A 160 -18.54 3.97 -13.23
CA ALA A 160 -18.68 2.61 -12.69
C ALA A 160 -18.85 1.53 -13.79
N ALA A 161 -19.44 1.88 -14.93
CA ALA A 161 -19.60 0.99 -16.09
C ALA A 161 -18.36 0.95 -17.02
N ALA A 162 -17.25 1.57 -16.63
CA ALA A 162 -16.00 1.54 -17.37
C ALA A 162 -15.27 0.20 -17.20
N GLN A 163 -14.98 -0.46 -18.31
CA GLN A 163 -14.26 -1.74 -18.36
C GLN A 163 -12.74 -1.57 -18.23
N ILE A 164 -12.21 -0.41 -18.65
CA ILE A 164 -10.78 -0.08 -18.56
C ILE A 164 -10.60 1.27 -17.89
N GLY A 165 -9.68 1.33 -16.94
CA GLY A 165 -9.19 2.54 -16.31
C GLY A 165 -7.86 2.94 -16.94
N VAL A 166 -7.72 4.17 -17.42
CA VAL A 166 -6.49 4.65 -18.08
C VAL A 166 -5.87 5.81 -17.30
N THR A 167 -4.62 5.64 -16.86
CA THR A 167 -3.86 6.67 -16.13
C THR A 167 -2.46 6.86 -16.73
N GLY A 168 -1.87 8.02 -16.48
CA GLY A 168 -0.41 8.14 -16.49
C GLY A 168 0.17 7.56 -15.20
N CYS A 169 1.40 7.95 -14.86
CA CYS A 169 1.93 7.87 -13.50
C CYS A 169 2.54 9.22 -13.05
N ASP A 170 2.77 9.37 -11.76
CA ASP A 170 3.59 10.44 -11.18
C ASP A 170 5.01 9.95 -10.84
N ALA A 171 5.18 8.63 -10.68
CA ALA A 171 6.44 7.91 -10.74
C ALA A 171 6.20 6.41 -11.00
N ALA A 172 7.23 5.72 -11.49
CA ALA A 172 7.28 4.26 -11.58
C ALA A 172 8.53 3.77 -10.82
N ILE A 173 8.34 2.86 -9.87
CA ILE A 173 9.38 2.45 -8.91
C ILE A 173 9.96 1.10 -9.31
N ALA A 174 11.22 1.12 -9.75
CA ALA A 174 11.89 -0.05 -10.30
C ALA A 174 12.19 -1.14 -9.25
N GLU A 175 12.42 -0.78 -7.99
CA GLU A 175 12.70 -1.77 -6.93
C GLU A 175 11.52 -2.66 -6.50
N THR A 176 10.28 -2.27 -6.82
CA THR A 176 9.07 -2.98 -6.36
C THR A 176 8.05 -3.24 -7.46
N GLY A 177 8.29 -2.80 -8.70
CA GLY A 177 7.28 -2.87 -9.77
C GLY A 177 6.04 -2.02 -9.44
N SER A 178 6.19 -0.91 -8.72
CA SER A 178 5.07 -0.09 -8.24
C SER A 178 4.84 1.14 -9.11
N LEU A 179 3.57 1.44 -9.39
CA LEU A 179 3.13 2.71 -9.98
C LEU A 179 2.70 3.66 -8.85
N VAL A 180 3.12 4.92 -8.91
CA VAL A 180 2.64 5.96 -7.99
C VAL A 180 1.75 6.96 -8.73
N LEU A 181 0.57 7.22 -8.16
CA LEU A 181 -0.48 8.05 -8.74
C LEU A 181 -0.87 9.15 -7.73
N LEU A 182 -0.62 10.41 -8.08
CA LEU A 182 -1.00 11.55 -7.25
C LEU A 182 -2.37 12.08 -7.68
N SER A 183 -3.33 12.03 -6.75
CA SER A 183 -4.73 12.39 -7.02
C SER A 183 -4.93 13.89 -6.99
N GLY A 184 -5.59 14.45 -8.00
CA GLY A 184 -5.78 15.89 -8.16
C GLY A 184 -6.73 16.23 -9.30
N GLU A 185 -6.72 17.49 -9.74
CA GLU A 185 -7.60 17.95 -10.83
C GLU A 185 -7.24 17.25 -12.16
N GLY A 186 -8.20 16.55 -12.74
CA GLY A 186 -8.02 15.69 -13.91
C GLY A 186 -7.34 14.34 -13.64
N LYS A 187 -6.95 14.05 -12.38
CA LYS A 187 -6.41 12.76 -11.93
C LYS A 187 -7.36 12.06 -10.95
N PRO A 188 -8.55 11.60 -11.38
CA PRO A 188 -9.50 10.90 -10.52
C PRO A 188 -8.98 9.51 -10.10
N ARG A 189 -9.05 9.20 -8.80
CA ARG A 189 -8.75 7.86 -8.25
C ARG A 189 -9.62 6.75 -8.82
N THR A 190 -10.83 7.08 -9.28
CA THR A 190 -11.74 6.09 -9.86
C THR A 190 -11.14 5.41 -11.10
N ALA A 191 -10.29 6.11 -11.86
CA ALA A 191 -9.62 5.58 -13.06
C ALA A 191 -8.56 4.50 -12.80
N SER A 192 -8.11 4.28 -11.56
CA SER A 192 -7.20 3.17 -11.21
C SER A 192 -7.80 2.16 -10.21
N LEU A 193 -9.06 2.37 -9.79
CA LEU A 193 -9.68 1.62 -8.69
C LEU A 193 -11.07 1.02 -8.99
N LEU A 194 -11.87 1.62 -9.90
CA LEU A 194 -13.20 1.09 -10.23
C LEU A 194 -13.18 0.10 -11.41
N PRO A 195 -12.50 0.36 -12.54
CA PRO A 195 -12.51 -0.57 -13.67
C PRO A 195 -11.78 -1.88 -13.34
N PRO A 196 -12.24 -3.04 -13.86
CA PRO A 196 -11.61 -4.33 -13.61
C PRO A 196 -10.21 -4.44 -14.25
N ILE A 197 -9.92 -3.64 -15.27
CA ILE A 197 -8.60 -3.53 -15.92
C ILE A 197 -8.05 -2.12 -15.67
N HIS A 198 -6.86 -1.99 -15.09
CA HIS A 198 -6.12 -0.72 -15.01
C HIS A 198 -4.95 -0.74 -15.99
N LEU A 199 -5.00 0.15 -16.98
CA LEU A 199 -3.94 0.42 -17.94
C LEU A 199 -3.19 1.68 -17.50
N ALA A 200 -1.93 1.50 -17.09
CA ALA A 200 -1.03 2.59 -16.74
C ALA A 200 -0.03 2.86 -17.86
N ILE A 201 0.23 4.13 -18.13
CA ILE A 201 1.13 4.59 -19.18
C ILE A 201 2.25 5.38 -18.52
N VAL A 202 3.47 4.88 -18.66
CA VAL A 202 4.67 5.29 -17.94
C VAL A 202 5.66 5.89 -18.93
N SER A 203 6.29 7.02 -18.60
CA SER A 203 7.49 7.46 -19.30
C SER A 203 8.75 6.93 -18.64
N GLU A 204 9.80 6.64 -19.42
CA GLU A 204 11.14 6.39 -18.87
C GLU A 204 11.62 7.54 -17.97
N ALA A 205 11.17 8.78 -18.20
CA ALA A 205 11.44 9.93 -17.34
C ALA A 205 10.80 9.85 -15.94
N ASP A 206 9.73 9.05 -15.78
CA ASP A 206 9.04 8.83 -14.50
C ASP A 206 9.63 7.66 -13.70
N LEU A 207 10.53 6.87 -14.28
CA LEU A 207 11.20 5.77 -13.57
C LEU A 207 12.13 6.28 -12.47
N ARG A 208 12.05 5.67 -11.29
CA ARG A 208 12.92 5.85 -10.13
C ARG A 208 13.46 4.51 -9.68
N ASP A 209 14.68 4.48 -9.17
CA ASP A 209 15.24 3.21 -8.68
C ASP A 209 14.55 2.79 -7.38
N THR A 210 14.25 3.76 -6.50
CA THR A 210 13.71 3.50 -5.16
C THR A 210 12.50 4.38 -4.81
N MET A 211 11.69 3.89 -3.89
CA MET A 211 10.57 4.61 -3.30
C MET A 211 11.04 5.80 -2.45
N ASP A 212 12.20 5.70 -1.79
CA ASP A 212 12.82 6.82 -1.07
C ASP A 212 13.25 7.95 -2.02
N GLU A 213 13.81 7.61 -3.19
CA GLU A 213 14.11 8.60 -4.24
C GLU A 213 12.86 9.40 -4.64
N PHE A 214 11.74 8.71 -4.90
CA PHE A 214 10.47 9.37 -5.18
C PHE A 214 9.98 10.26 -4.02
N PHE A 215 9.90 9.73 -2.80
CA PHE A 215 9.42 10.51 -1.64
C PHE A 215 10.28 11.75 -1.37
N ARG A 216 11.59 11.67 -1.60
CA ARG A 216 12.55 12.76 -1.41
C ARG A 216 12.46 13.81 -2.52
N GLU A 217 12.30 13.40 -3.78
CA GLU A 217 12.14 14.31 -4.92
C GLU A 217 10.78 15.02 -4.92
N ARG A 218 9.70 14.31 -4.56
CA ARG A 218 8.31 14.74 -4.82
C ARG A 218 7.50 15.08 -3.55
N ALA A 219 8.18 15.29 -2.42
CA ALA A 219 7.56 15.59 -1.12
C ALA A 219 6.51 16.73 -1.18
N ALA A 220 6.79 17.80 -1.94
CA ALA A 220 5.87 18.93 -2.10
C ALA A 220 4.59 18.55 -2.87
N ASP A 221 4.74 17.81 -3.97
CA ASP A 221 3.61 17.34 -4.79
C ASP A 221 2.73 16.36 -4.02
N ILE A 222 3.35 15.49 -3.22
CA ILE A 222 2.65 14.55 -2.33
C ILE A 222 1.85 15.30 -1.26
N ALA A 223 2.39 16.39 -0.72
CA ALA A 223 1.69 17.25 0.24
C ALA A 223 0.56 18.10 -0.39
N GLY A 224 0.66 18.41 -1.69
CA GLY A 224 -0.39 19.06 -2.47
C GLY A 224 -1.47 18.12 -3.03
N ALA A 225 -1.17 16.82 -3.13
CA ALA A 225 -2.09 15.82 -3.68
C ALA A 225 -3.24 15.49 -2.71
N ALA A 226 -4.45 15.31 -3.25
CA ALA A 226 -5.61 14.89 -2.47
C ALA A 226 -5.49 13.44 -1.94
N CYS A 227 -4.60 12.64 -2.55
CA CYS A 227 -4.22 11.29 -2.12
C CYS A 227 -3.05 10.79 -2.97
N CYS A 228 -2.01 10.22 -2.35
CA CYS A 228 -1.02 9.38 -3.03
C CYS A 228 -1.53 7.93 -3.04
N THR A 229 -1.61 7.30 -4.21
CA THR A 229 -1.98 5.89 -4.38
C THR A 229 -0.79 5.15 -4.98
N VAL A 230 -0.39 4.03 -4.37
CA VAL A 230 0.69 3.16 -4.85
C VAL A 230 0.06 1.83 -5.29
N VAL A 231 0.28 1.43 -6.54
CA VAL A 231 -0.28 0.21 -7.14
C VAL A 231 0.87 -0.76 -7.43
N THR A 232 0.89 -1.90 -6.77
CA THR A 232 1.93 -2.93 -6.88
C THR A 232 1.32 -4.22 -7.45
N GLY A 233 0.96 -4.15 -8.73
CA GLY A 233 0.25 -5.22 -9.45
C GLY A 233 -1.24 -5.32 -9.13
N PRO A 234 -1.91 -6.40 -9.59
CA PRO A 234 -3.37 -6.54 -9.50
C PRO A 234 -3.91 -6.76 -8.09
N SER A 235 -5.17 -6.38 -7.87
CA SER A 235 -5.86 -6.51 -6.59
C SER A 235 -6.14 -7.98 -6.26
N ARG A 236 -5.26 -8.56 -5.44
CA ARG A 236 -5.33 -9.94 -4.93
C ARG A 236 -5.78 -9.93 -3.47
N THR A 237 -7.08 -10.14 -3.22
CA THR A 237 -7.59 -10.33 -1.86
C THR A 237 -7.34 -11.76 -1.43
N ALA A 238 -6.22 -11.98 -0.74
CA ALA A 238 -5.94 -13.24 -0.09
C ALA A 238 -6.59 -13.29 1.31
N ASP A 239 -7.32 -14.37 1.55
CA ASP A 239 -7.77 -14.89 2.85
C ASP A 239 -8.75 -14.06 3.70
N ILE A 240 -10.03 -14.23 3.40
CA ILE A 240 -11.07 -14.43 4.44
C ILE A 240 -11.60 -15.88 4.39
N GLU A 241 -11.55 -16.54 3.23
CA GLU A 241 -12.12 -17.89 3.00
C GLU A 241 -11.16 -18.83 2.25
N LEU A 242 -9.83 -18.68 2.40
CA LEU A 242 -8.77 -19.47 1.71
C LEU A 242 -8.85 -19.52 0.16
N THR A 243 -9.76 -18.77 -0.45
CA THR A 243 -10.02 -18.73 -1.90
C THR A 243 -9.51 -17.41 -2.46
N LEU A 244 -8.76 -17.45 -3.57
CA LEU A 244 -8.18 -16.27 -4.21
C LEU A 244 -9.22 -15.50 -5.04
N THR A 245 -9.93 -14.58 -4.39
CA THR A 245 -10.86 -13.67 -5.08
C THR A 245 -10.10 -12.45 -5.62
N LEU A 246 -9.96 -12.40 -6.94
CA LEU A 246 -9.36 -11.26 -7.64
C LEU A 246 -10.36 -10.11 -7.76
N GLY A 247 -9.90 -8.86 -7.63
CA GLY A 247 -10.65 -7.67 -8.02
C GLY A 247 -11.72 -7.16 -7.03
N VAL A 248 -11.73 -7.61 -5.77
CA VAL A 248 -12.75 -7.19 -4.78
C VAL A 248 -12.57 -5.73 -4.32
N HIS A 249 -11.34 -5.22 -4.34
CA HIS A 249 -10.96 -3.91 -3.79
C HIS A 249 -10.10 -3.07 -4.75
N GLY A 250 -10.15 -3.35 -6.05
CA GLY A 250 -9.37 -2.69 -7.09
C GLY A 250 -9.35 -3.49 -8.39
N PRO A 251 -8.54 -3.12 -9.39
CA PRO A 251 -8.47 -3.80 -10.68
C PRO A 251 -8.01 -5.26 -10.53
N GLY A 252 -8.71 -6.19 -11.20
CA GLY A 252 -8.34 -7.61 -11.26
C GLY A 252 -7.21 -7.90 -12.26
N GLN A 253 -6.99 -7.01 -13.24
CA GLN A 253 -5.84 -6.99 -14.14
C GLN A 253 -5.18 -5.61 -14.13
N VAL A 254 -3.86 -5.57 -14.07
CA VAL A 254 -3.06 -4.37 -14.32
C VAL A 254 -2.24 -4.61 -15.58
N ILE A 255 -2.13 -3.58 -16.42
CA ILE A 255 -1.36 -3.57 -17.66
C ILE A 255 -0.51 -2.29 -17.67
N VAL A 256 0.76 -2.39 -18.05
CA VAL A 256 1.70 -1.26 -18.11
C VAL A 256 2.21 -1.11 -19.53
N ILE A 257 2.25 0.12 -20.04
CA ILE A 257 3.02 0.50 -21.24
C ILE A 257 4.08 1.50 -20.81
N VAL A 258 5.35 1.18 -21.07
CA VAL A 258 6.48 2.11 -20.92
C VAL A 258 6.79 2.70 -22.30
N GLY A 259 6.97 4.02 -22.35
CA GLY A 259 7.43 4.76 -23.53
C GLY A 259 8.62 5.69 -23.22
N PRO A 260 9.20 6.33 -24.25
CA PRO A 260 10.43 7.14 -24.15
C PRO A 260 10.27 8.49 -23.43
#